data_AF-A0A160PVE4-F1
#
_entry.id   AF-A0A160PVE4-F1
#
_cell.length_a   1.000
_cell.length_b   1.000
_cell.length_c   1.000
_cell.angle_alpha   90.00
_cell.angle_beta   90.00
_cell.angle_gamma   90.00
#
_symmetry.space_group_name_H-M   'P 1'
#
loop_
_entity.id
_entity.type
_entity.pdbx_description
1 polymer ?
#
loop_
_entity_poly.entity_id
_entity_poly.type
_entity_poly.pdbx_seq_one_letter_code
_entity_poly.pdbx_strand_id
1 'polypeptide(L)'
;MSVKRFRGLIASIGIIVALVVHAPLAFAQSSGLSSGSSTGSSDLWNLLFPESHESFIKRLLDPLDQSHISIHPDLTPDLYEEVFDPPQFGECPSVLAVVARGSEQNLQIRPARYSEEAPWTSNGFEERNFRSFFGRLEKHHMENTGESLMKDVYVMGLNNAEYPASFPLSSEGSSAIALGTSVSSGRDNLMSAIDHFEAETGCTPKYLLGGYSQGVMVVNGYEEELITRDQYVGTLHIANPAQQPDDPSLIGHEVTTGGLASSIDPVEETSQKISYCLPGDIVCDRSFEQFSAAGSSVAAATISSGNSRAGRVHLQYFVTTQPWDDEIFDEVASWIEQA
;
A
#
# COMPACT_ATOMS: atom_id res chain seq x y z
N MET A 1 -14.26 67.19 -10.02
CA MET A 1 -14.52 66.92 -11.45
C MET A 1 -14.50 65.39 -11.60
N SER A 2 -15.63 64.66 -11.56
CA SER A 2 -16.74 64.55 -12.55
C SER A 2 -16.29 63.75 -13.80
N VAL A 3 -16.92 62.71 -14.36
CA VAL A 3 -18.18 61.95 -14.15
C VAL A 3 -18.34 60.91 -15.31
N LYS A 4 -19.04 59.78 -15.06
CA LYS A 4 -19.83 58.88 -15.99
C LYS A 4 -19.12 58.10 -17.12
N ARG A 5 -19.28 56.76 -17.22
CA ARG A 5 -20.43 55.90 -17.64
C ARG A 5 -20.85 56.07 -19.11
N PHE A 6 -20.84 54.98 -19.88
CA PHE A 6 -21.93 54.68 -20.84
C PHE A 6 -22.15 53.16 -21.01
N ARG A 7 -23.44 52.79 -21.06
CA ARG A 7 -24.05 51.46 -21.20
C ARG A 7 -24.77 51.41 -22.57
N GLY A 8 -25.06 50.20 -23.07
CA GLY A 8 -26.11 49.90 -24.07
C GLY A 8 -25.53 49.57 -25.45
N LEU A 9 -26.00 48.55 -26.20
CA LEU A 9 -27.40 48.21 -26.46
C LEU A 9 -27.63 46.72 -26.79
N ILE A 10 -28.88 46.29 -26.62
CA ILE A 10 -29.50 44.97 -26.82
C ILE A 10 -30.24 44.92 -28.18
N ALA A 11 -30.61 43.70 -28.59
CA ALA A 11 -31.71 43.30 -29.51
C ALA A 11 -31.32 43.20 -31.01
N SER A 12 -31.66 42.17 -31.80
CA SER A 12 -32.97 41.51 -32.02
C SER A 12 -32.79 40.36 -33.06
N ILE A 13 -33.33 39.13 -32.93
CA ILE A 13 -34.68 38.60 -33.31
C ILE A 13 -34.58 37.53 -34.44
N GLY A 14 -35.30 36.40 -34.25
CA GLY A 14 -35.83 35.51 -35.31
C GLY A 14 -35.82 34.02 -34.91
N ILE A 15 -36.76 33.46 -34.13
CA ILE A 15 -38.16 33.02 -34.40
C ILE A 15 -38.31 31.71 -35.23
N ILE A 16 -38.73 30.63 -34.52
CA ILE A 16 -39.82 29.64 -34.74
C ILE A 16 -39.72 28.73 -36.01
N VAL A 17 -39.87 27.39 -35.95
CA VAL A 17 -41.14 26.61 -35.87
C VAL A 17 -40.88 25.16 -35.43
N ALA A 18 -41.72 24.68 -34.49
CA ALA A 18 -41.94 23.28 -34.15
C ALA A 18 -43.10 22.70 -34.98
N LEU A 19 -43.05 21.41 -35.31
CA LEU A 19 -44.18 20.65 -35.86
C LEU A 19 -44.28 19.29 -35.16
N VAL A 20 -45.38 19.13 -34.43
CA VAL A 20 -45.86 17.90 -33.79
C VAL A 20 -46.93 17.29 -34.69
N VAL A 21 -46.85 16.00 -35.02
CA VAL A 21 -48.01 15.18 -35.44
C VAL A 21 -47.89 13.74 -34.92
N HIS A 22 -48.70 13.45 -33.90
CA HIS A 22 -49.56 12.27 -33.65
C HIS A 22 -49.12 10.83 -34.00
N ALA A 23 -49.15 9.99 -32.96
CA ALA A 23 -49.17 8.53 -33.00
C ALA A 23 -50.56 7.94 -33.37
N PRO A 24 -50.63 6.61 -33.59
CA PRO A 24 -51.65 5.82 -32.89
C PRO A 24 -51.11 4.58 -32.17
N LEU A 25 -51.87 4.19 -31.13
CA LEU A 25 -51.72 3.07 -30.22
C LEU A 25 -51.87 1.67 -30.87
N ALA A 26 -51.13 0.69 -30.34
CA ALA A 26 -51.57 -0.71 -30.27
C ALA A 26 -51.01 -1.40 -29.01
N PHE A 27 -51.92 -2.04 -28.26
CA PHE A 27 -51.66 -2.87 -27.07
C PHE A 27 -51.09 -4.25 -27.47
N ALA A 28 -50.17 -4.81 -26.67
CA ALA A 28 -50.17 -6.24 -26.31
C ALA A 28 -49.23 -6.53 -25.13
N GLN A 29 -49.76 -7.21 -24.12
CA GLN A 29 -49.05 -7.84 -23.00
C GLN A 29 -48.09 -8.95 -23.50
N SER A 30 -46.99 -9.23 -22.80
CA SER A 30 -46.84 -10.45 -21.99
C SER A 30 -45.41 -10.62 -21.43
N SER A 31 -45.37 -11.16 -20.21
CA SER A 31 -44.40 -12.14 -19.70
C SER A 31 -42.97 -11.70 -19.43
N GLY A 32 -42.61 -11.77 -18.14
CA GLY A 32 -41.24 -11.68 -17.67
C GLY A 32 -40.35 -12.79 -18.20
N LEU A 33 -39.06 -12.48 -18.24
CA LEU A 33 -37.96 -13.43 -18.29
C LEU A 33 -36.90 -12.90 -17.32
N SER A 34 -36.93 -13.45 -16.12
CA SER A 34 -35.73 -13.72 -15.34
C SER A 34 -34.75 -14.51 -16.20
N SER A 35 -33.56 -13.95 -16.42
CA SER A 35 -32.42 -14.70 -16.95
C SER A 35 -31.18 -14.33 -16.15
N GLY A 36 -30.90 -15.16 -15.15
CA GLY A 36 -29.53 -15.38 -14.75
C GLY A 36 -28.76 -16.05 -15.89
N SER A 37 -27.48 -15.72 -16.02
CA SER A 37 -26.37 -16.65 -16.28
C SER A 37 -25.12 -15.84 -16.63
N SER A 38 -24.16 -15.84 -15.70
CA SER A 38 -22.79 -15.35 -15.85
C SER A 38 -21.90 -16.27 -16.68
N THR A 39 -22.47 -17.22 -17.43
CA THR A 39 -21.73 -18.25 -18.19
C THR A 39 -21.07 -17.75 -19.47
N GLY A 40 -21.31 -16.50 -19.89
CA GLY A 40 -20.71 -15.93 -21.11
C GLY A 40 -19.28 -15.41 -20.96
N SER A 41 -18.82 -15.11 -19.73
CA SER A 41 -17.49 -14.51 -19.50
C SER A 41 -16.37 -15.56 -19.51
N SER A 42 -16.61 -16.72 -18.89
CA SER A 42 -15.61 -17.80 -18.77
C SER A 42 -15.19 -18.38 -20.11
N ASP A 43 -16.12 -18.49 -21.07
CA ASP A 43 -15.84 -19.06 -22.39
C ASP A 43 -14.99 -18.13 -23.27
N LEU A 44 -15.13 -16.82 -23.13
CA LEU A 44 -14.34 -15.85 -23.87
C LEU A 44 -12.90 -15.78 -23.34
N TRP A 45 -12.73 -15.84 -22.02
CA TRP A 45 -11.42 -15.82 -21.37
C TRP A 45 -10.55 -17.01 -21.77
N ASN A 46 -11.11 -18.22 -21.73
CA ASN A 46 -10.41 -19.45 -22.11
C ASN A 46 -9.99 -19.50 -23.60
N LEU A 47 -10.61 -18.69 -24.46
CA LEU A 47 -10.25 -18.58 -25.88
C LEU A 47 -9.13 -17.56 -26.14
N LEU A 48 -8.97 -16.58 -25.26
CA LEU A 48 -8.07 -15.44 -25.45
C LEU A 48 -6.77 -15.58 -24.65
N PHE A 49 -6.76 -16.40 -23.61
CA PHE A 49 -5.65 -16.46 -22.66
C PHE A 49 -5.16 -17.88 -22.40
N PRO A 50 -3.85 -18.06 -22.19
CA PRO A 50 -3.23 -19.38 -22.05
C PRO A 50 -3.54 -20.06 -20.71
N GLU A 51 -4.06 -19.34 -19.72
CA GLU A 51 -4.43 -19.86 -18.40
C GLU A 51 -5.93 -19.67 -18.13
N SER A 52 -6.54 -20.55 -17.33
CA SER A 52 -7.94 -20.39 -16.92
C SER A 52 -8.10 -19.20 -15.97
N HIS A 53 -9.32 -18.66 -15.89
CA HIS A 53 -9.62 -17.53 -15.01
C HIS A 53 -9.34 -17.85 -13.55
N GLU A 54 -9.77 -19.02 -13.08
CA GLU A 54 -9.48 -19.52 -11.73
C GLU A 54 -7.98 -19.60 -11.43
N SER A 55 -7.18 -20.09 -12.38
CA SER A 55 -5.72 -20.17 -12.22
C SER A 55 -5.10 -18.78 -12.14
N PHE A 56 -5.59 -17.85 -12.96
CA PHE A 56 -5.17 -16.45 -12.93
C PHE A 56 -5.49 -15.78 -11.59
N ILE A 57 -6.72 -15.93 -11.09
CA ILE A 57 -7.14 -15.36 -9.79
C ILE A 57 -6.33 -15.97 -8.64
N LYS A 58 -6.10 -17.29 -8.65
CA LYS A 58 -5.25 -17.94 -7.64
C LYS A 58 -3.83 -17.37 -7.65
N ARG A 59 -3.25 -17.17 -8.83
CA ARG A 59 -1.91 -16.60 -9.00
C ARG A 59 -1.85 -15.11 -8.64
N LEU A 60 -2.94 -14.38 -8.88
CA LEU A 60 -3.09 -12.97 -8.53
C LEU A 60 -3.09 -12.78 -7.01
N LEU A 61 -3.84 -13.63 -6.28
CA LEU A 61 -3.96 -13.57 -4.82
C LEU A 61 -2.76 -14.17 -4.07
N ASP A 62 -1.91 -14.94 -4.74
CA ASP A 62 -0.71 -15.53 -4.14
C ASP A 62 0.31 -14.43 -3.76
N PRO A 63 0.61 -14.24 -2.46
CA PRO A 63 1.57 -13.22 -2.02
C PRO A 63 3.01 -13.53 -2.44
N LEU A 64 3.32 -14.79 -2.73
CA LEU A 64 4.65 -15.26 -3.14
C LEU A 64 4.84 -15.26 -4.67
N ASP A 65 3.79 -15.06 -5.47
CA ASP A 65 3.91 -14.87 -6.90
C ASP A 65 4.61 -13.53 -7.21
N GLN A 66 5.76 -13.61 -7.87
CA GLN A 66 6.61 -12.45 -8.20
C GLN A 66 6.36 -11.88 -9.60
N SER A 67 5.32 -12.36 -10.30
CA SER A 67 4.96 -11.89 -11.62
C SER A 67 4.48 -10.44 -11.55
N HIS A 68 4.88 -9.62 -12.53
CA HIS A 68 4.32 -8.27 -12.65
C HIS A 68 2.89 -8.35 -13.16
N ILE A 69 1.93 -8.00 -12.30
CA ILE A 69 0.52 -7.94 -12.66
C ILE A 69 0.02 -6.54 -12.29
N SER A 70 -0.26 -5.73 -13.31
CA SER A 70 -0.80 -4.39 -13.11
C SER A 70 -2.29 -4.49 -12.77
N ILE A 71 -2.59 -4.30 -11.49
CA ILE A 71 -3.95 -4.20 -10.96
C ILE A 71 -3.99 -2.97 -10.07
N HIS A 72 -5.05 -2.19 -10.22
CA HIS A 72 -5.26 -0.96 -9.47
C HIS A 72 -6.76 -0.64 -9.43
N PRO A 73 -7.34 -0.23 -8.29
CA PRO A 73 -8.76 0.09 -8.20
C PRO A 73 -9.20 1.13 -9.25
N ASP A 74 -8.38 2.17 -9.50
CA ASP A 74 -8.68 3.20 -10.51
C ASP A 74 -8.43 2.77 -11.98
N LEU A 75 -7.63 1.73 -12.25
CA LEU A 75 -7.24 1.35 -13.62
C LEU A 75 -7.95 0.07 -14.09
N THR A 76 -8.21 -0.85 -13.18
CA THR A 76 -8.80 -2.16 -13.41
C THR A 76 -9.85 -2.45 -12.32
N PRO A 77 -10.91 -1.62 -12.20
CA PRO A 77 -11.89 -1.72 -11.11
C PRO A 77 -12.58 -3.08 -11.08
N ASP A 78 -13.03 -3.59 -12.22
CA ASP A 78 -13.75 -4.88 -12.29
C ASP A 78 -12.92 -6.05 -11.75
N LEU A 79 -11.63 -6.11 -12.11
CA LEU A 79 -10.73 -7.16 -11.63
C LEU A 79 -10.36 -6.95 -10.15
N TYR A 80 -10.22 -5.70 -9.72
CA TYR A 80 -9.93 -5.38 -8.32
C TYR A 80 -11.11 -5.77 -7.42
N GLU A 81 -12.33 -5.39 -7.78
CA GLU A 81 -13.55 -5.73 -7.05
C GLU A 81 -13.81 -7.24 -6.99
N GLU A 82 -13.37 -8.00 -8.00
CA GLU A 82 -13.49 -9.47 -7.99
C GLU A 82 -12.67 -10.13 -6.88
N VAL A 83 -11.50 -9.56 -6.55
CA VAL A 83 -10.52 -10.18 -5.66
C VAL A 83 -10.31 -9.44 -4.36
N PHE A 84 -10.94 -8.28 -4.18
CA PHE A 84 -10.91 -7.49 -2.96
C PHE A 84 -12.10 -7.85 -2.06
N ASP A 85 -11.81 -8.61 -1.02
CA ASP A 85 -12.77 -9.08 -0.02
C ASP A 85 -12.27 -8.68 1.40
N PRO A 86 -12.48 -7.43 1.83
CA PRO A 86 -12.06 -6.96 3.14
C PRO A 86 -12.98 -7.48 4.26
N PRO A 87 -12.55 -7.43 5.54
CA PRO A 87 -13.41 -7.80 6.67
C PRO A 87 -14.73 -7.03 6.68
N GLN A 88 -15.82 -7.75 6.87
CA GLN A 88 -17.16 -7.18 7.00
C GLN A 88 -17.52 -6.88 8.46
N PHE A 89 -18.68 -6.28 8.69
CA PHE A 89 -19.15 -5.98 10.04
C PHE A 89 -19.22 -7.24 10.93
N GLY A 90 -18.47 -7.23 12.04
CA GLY A 90 -18.36 -8.34 12.98
C GLY A 90 -17.32 -9.41 12.63
N GLU A 91 -16.67 -9.33 11.47
CA GLU A 91 -15.53 -10.16 11.10
C GLU A 91 -14.25 -9.52 11.63
N CYS A 92 -13.96 -9.73 12.92
CA CYS A 92 -12.86 -9.05 13.58
C CYS A 92 -11.56 -9.84 13.47
N PRO A 93 -10.54 -9.34 12.74
CA PRO A 93 -9.20 -9.89 12.87
C PRO A 93 -8.68 -9.66 14.30
N SER A 94 -7.83 -10.56 14.79
CA SER A 94 -7.12 -10.34 16.06
C SER A 94 -6.08 -9.22 15.90
N VAL A 95 -5.41 -9.21 14.74
CA VAL A 95 -4.41 -8.20 14.37
C VAL A 95 -4.75 -7.55 13.04
N LEU A 96 -4.69 -6.22 13.01
CA LEU A 96 -4.72 -5.42 11.79
C LEU A 96 -3.32 -4.84 11.53
N ALA A 97 -2.68 -5.29 10.46
CA ALA A 97 -1.42 -4.72 10.00
C ALA A 97 -1.71 -3.48 9.13
N VAL A 98 -1.33 -2.30 9.62
CA VAL A 98 -1.47 -1.03 8.88
C VAL A 98 -0.14 -0.68 8.23
N VAL A 99 -0.13 -0.62 6.91
CA VAL A 99 1.12 -0.55 6.13
C VAL A 99 1.21 0.70 5.28
N ALA A 100 2.32 1.42 5.37
CA ALA A 100 2.70 2.49 4.46
C ALA A 100 3.81 2.01 3.50
N ARG A 101 3.46 1.96 2.20
CA ARG A 101 4.36 1.55 1.11
C ARG A 101 5.49 2.55 0.83
N GLY A 102 6.48 2.10 0.06
CA GLY A 102 7.57 2.96 -0.40
C GLY A 102 7.14 3.90 -1.52
N SER A 103 7.94 4.94 -1.76
CA SER A 103 7.69 5.90 -2.84
C SER A 103 7.51 5.21 -4.19
N GLU A 104 6.52 5.66 -4.95
CA GLU A 104 6.19 5.21 -6.31
C GLU A 104 5.77 3.73 -6.44
N GLN A 105 5.50 3.04 -5.32
CA GLN A 105 4.85 1.73 -5.34
C GLN A 105 3.33 1.91 -5.54
N ASN A 106 2.92 2.27 -6.76
CA ASN A 106 1.54 2.69 -7.05
C ASN A 106 0.89 1.90 -8.20
N LEU A 107 1.56 0.86 -8.73
CA LEU A 107 1.17 0.23 -9.99
C LEU A 107 0.76 -1.24 -9.85
N GLN A 108 1.02 -1.87 -8.71
CA GLN A 108 0.71 -3.27 -8.42
C GLN A 108 -0.07 -3.40 -7.11
N ILE A 109 -1.17 -2.64 -7.02
CA ILE A 109 -2.12 -2.63 -5.90
C ILE A 109 -2.96 -3.92 -6.00
N ARG A 110 -2.31 -5.02 -5.65
CA ARG A 110 -2.79 -6.39 -5.82
C ARG A 110 -3.18 -6.95 -4.46
N PRO A 111 -4.49 -7.09 -4.18
CA PRO A 111 -4.99 -7.87 -3.05
C PRO A 111 -4.29 -9.21 -2.94
N ALA A 112 -4.04 -9.64 -1.72
CA ALA A 112 -3.39 -10.91 -1.41
C ALA A 112 -4.16 -11.68 -0.35
N ARG A 113 -4.17 -13.00 -0.48
CA ARG A 113 -4.64 -13.92 0.55
C ARG A 113 -3.43 -14.56 1.22
N TYR A 114 -3.18 -14.20 2.47
CA TYR A 114 -1.99 -14.65 3.20
C TYR A 114 -2.15 -16.04 3.82
N SER A 115 -3.38 -16.44 4.16
CA SER A 115 -3.71 -17.77 4.67
C SER A 115 -4.94 -18.30 3.94
N GLU A 116 -4.98 -19.62 3.67
CA GLU A 116 -6.19 -20.28 3.17
C GLU A 116 -7.32 -20.30 4.21
N GLU A 117 -6.99 -20.13 5.50
CA GLU A 117 -7.95 -20.08 6.61
C GLU A 117 -8.50 -18.68 6.85
N ALA A 118 -7.82 -17.62 6.38
CA ALA A 118 -8.30 -16.25 6.50
C ALA A 118 -9.50 -16.03 5.56
N PRO A 119 -10.62 -15.41 6.01
CA PRO A 119 -11.78 -15.20 5.15
C PRO A 119 -11.55 -14.04 4.17
N TRP A 120 -10.71 -13.07 4.51
CA TRP A 120 -10.46 -11.85 3.75
C TRP A 120 -9.23 -11.90 2.82
N THR A 121 -9.13 -10.88 1.96
CA THR A 121 -7.93 -10.52 1.20
C THR A 121 -7.52 -9.08 1.54
N SER A 122 -6.23 -8.78 1.52
CA SER A 122 -5.75 -7.39 1.70
C SER A 122 -6.30 -6.42 0.66
N ASN A 123 -6.16 -5.12 0.91
CA ASN A 123 -6.49 -4.10 -0.09
C ASN A 123 -5.39 -3.88 -1.16
N GLY A 124 -4.27 -4.61 -1.06
CA GLY A 124 -3.18 -4.59 -2.04
C GLY A 124 -2.25 -3.38 -1.97
N PHE A 125 -2.57 -2.35 -1.18
CA PHE A 125 -1.75 -1.14 -1.04
C PHE A 125 -0.48 -1.34 -0.21
N GLU A 126 -0.32 -2.49 0.45
CA GLU A 126 0.93 -2.89 1.08
C GLU A 126 2.05 -3.13 0.06
N GLU A 127 1.68 -3.37 -1.21
CA GLU A 127 2.58 -3.52 -2.35
C GLU A 127 3.62 -4.64 -2.20
N ARG A 128 4.50 -4.76 -3.19
CA ARG A 128 5.36 -5.94 -3.36
C ARG A 128 6.18 -6.34 -2.12
N ASN A 129 6.79 -5.38 -1.41
CA ASN A 129 7.71 -5.69 -0.31
C ASN A 129 6.97 -6.26 0.91
N PHE A 130 5.90 -5.60 1.36
CA PHE A 130 5.10 -6.12 2.47
C PHE A 130 4.27 -7.34 2.07
N ARG A 131 3.78 -7.41 0.82
CA ARG A 131 3.14 -8.64 0.31
C ARG A 131 4.09 -9.83 0.35
N SER A 132 5.35 -9.63 -0.07
CA SER A 132 6.36 -10.69 0.03
C SER A 132 6.72 -10.99 1.49
N PHE A 133 6.78 -9.98 2.36
CA PHE A 133 7.03 -10.16 3.80
C PHE A 133 5.96 -11.05 4.44
N PHE A 134 4.69 -10.67 4.39
CA PHE A 134 3.60 -11.42 5.05
C PHE A 134 3.42 -12.82 4.45
N GLY A 135 3.59 -12.97 3.13
CA GLY A 135 3.54 -14.30 2.49
C GLY A 135 4.69 -15.22 2.93
N ARG A 136 5.89 -14.67 3.13
CA ARG A 136 7.04 -15.44 3.60
C ARG A 136 7.01 -15.69 5.10
N LEU A 137 6.49 -14.74 5.88
CA LEU A 137 6.23 -14.88 7.31
C LEU A 137 5.27 -16.05 7.57
N GLU A 138 4.12 -16.09 6.88
CA GLU A 138 3.18 -17.21 7.00
C GLU A 138 3.86 -18.53 6.64
N LYS A 139 4.56 -18.59 5.51
CA LYS A 139 5.23 -19.80 5.05
C LYS A 139 6.25 -20.29 6.08
N HIS A 140 7.10 -19.40 6.58
CA HIS A 140 8.12 -19.70 7.59
C HIS A 140 7.48 -20.23 8.87
N HIS A 141 6.44 -19.55 9.35
CA HIS A 141 5.74 -19.95 10.56
C HIS A 141 5.08 -21.33 10.40
N MET A 142 4.33 -21.54 9.32
CA MET A 142 3.71 -22.84 8.99
C MET A 142 4.73 -23.98 8.89
N GLU A 143 5.91 -23.73 8.31
CA GLU A 143 6.99 -24.74 8.20
C GLU A 143 7.56 -25.12 9.57
N ASN A 144 7.57 -24.20 10.53
CA ASN A 144 8.13 -24.40 11.86
C ASN A 144 7.12 -24.92 12.91
N THR A 145 5.86 -24.48 12.85
CA THR A 145 4.83 -24.77 13.86
C THR A 145 3.72 -25.68 13.34
N GLY A 146 3.44 -25.66 12.05
CA GLY A 146 2.31 -26.35 11.43
C GLY A 146 0.96 -25.66 11.61
N GLU A 147 0.94 -24.44 12.15
CA GLU A 147 -0.27 -23.64 12.37
C GLU A 147 -0.22 -22.35 11.54
N SER A 148 -1.38 -21.87 11.07
CA SER A 148 -1.45 -20.63 10.29
C SER A 148 -1.39 -19.41 11.22
N LEU A 149 -0.42 -18.52 10.98
CA LEU A 149 -0.26 -17.26 11.71
C LEU A 149 -1.22 -16.20 11.16
N MET A 150 -1.34 -16.13 9.83
CA MET A 150 -2.08 -15.09 9.13
C MET A 150 -3.58 -15.34 9.02
N LYS A 151 -4.10 -16.43 9.59
CA LYS A 151 -5.54 -16.76 9.57
C LYS A 151 -6.43 -15.69 10.22
N ASP A 152 -5.92 -15.03 11.26
CA ASP A 152 -6.63 -13.98 12.02
C ASP A 152 -5.96 -12.59 11.88
N VAL A 153 -5.16 -12.41 10.83
CA VAL A 153 -4.47 -11.15 10.52
C VAL A 153 -5.03 -10.52 9.25
N TYR A 154 -5.53 -9.30 9.33
CA TYR A 154 -5.88 -8.50 8.16
C TYR A 154 -4.76 -7.52 7.83
N VAL A 155 -4.37 -7.42 6.56
CA VAL A 155 -3.34 -6.46 6.10
C VAL A 155 -4.02 -5.35 5.30
N MET A 156 -3.85 -4.12 5.76
CA MET A 156 -4.41 -2.92 5.16
C MET A 156 -3.29 -1.93 4.85
N GLY A 157 -2.99 -1.76 3.56
CA GLY A 157 -2.13 -0.68 3.10
C GLY A 157 -2.87 0.66 3.09
N LEU A 158 -2.18 1.75 3.42
CA LEU A 158 -2.75 3.10 3.26
C LEU A 158 -3.00 3.37 1.77
N ASN A 159 -4.24 3.71 1.42
CA ASN A 159 -4.65 3.91 0.03
C ASN A 159 -4.16 5.25 -0.54
N ASN A 160 -4.45 5.54 -1.82
CA ASN A 160 -4.01 6.78 -2.47
C ASN A 160 -4.58 8.07 -1.85
N ALA A 161 -5.77 8.01 -1.24
CA ALA A 161 -6.38 9.17 -0.59
C ALA A 161 -5.74 9.47 0.77
N GLU A 162 -5.36 8.43 1.51
CA GLU A 162 -4.65 8.55 2.79
C GLU A 162 -3.18 8.91 2.57
N TYR A 163 -2.51 8.16 1.69
CA TYR A 163 -1.08 8.24 1.45
C TYR A 163 -0.75 8.01 -0.05
N PRO A 164 -0.39 9.08 -0.78
CA PRO A 164 -0.10 9.00 -2.21
C PRO A 164 1.20 8.26 -2.57
N ALA A 165 2.09 8.03 -1.60
CA ALA A 165 3.43 7.48 -1.81
C ALA A 165 4.17 8.15 -2.99
N SER A 166 4.09 9.48 -3.10
CA SER A 166 4.59 10.22 -4.25
C SER A 166 6.01 10.76 -4.02
N PHE A 167 6.87 10.55 -5.02
CA PHE A 167 8.22 11.11 -5.15
C PHE A 167 8.58 11.37 -6.63
N PRO A 168 7.92 12.33 -7.31
CA PRO A 168 8.12 12.60 -8.73
C PRO A 168 9.49 13.23 -8.98
N LEU A 169 10.31 12.63 -9.83
CA LEU A 169 11.72 13.00 -10.05
C LEU A 169 11.95 14.05 -11.14
N SER A 170 10.88 14.68 -11.64
CA SER A 170 10.95 15.55 -12.82
C SER A 170 11.65 16.90 -12.57
N SER A 171 11.92 17.28 -11.32
CA SER A 171 12.88 18.33 -10.92
C SER A 171 13.10 18.32 -9.40
N GLU A 172 14.35 18.49 -8.93
CA GLU A 172 14.73 18.36 -7.50
C GLU A 172 13.84 19.19 -6.55
N GLY A 173 13.50 20.43 -6.93
CA GLY A 173 12.63 21.30 -6.15
C GLY A 173 11.17 20.82 -6.06
N SER A 174 10.64 20.20 -7.12
CA SER A 174 9.28 19.63 -7.12
C SER A 174 9.25 18.28 -6.40
N SER A 175 10.33 17.50 -6.48
CA SER A 175 10.44 16.18 -5.83
C SER A 175 10.39 16.28 -4.31
N ALA A 176 11.13 17.24 -3.71
CA ALA A 176 11.13 17.42 -2.26
C ALA A 176 9.77 17.91 -1.72
N ILE A 177 9.11 18.82 -2.45
CA ILE A 177 7.77 19.31 -2.07
C ILE A 177 6.73 18.19 -2.15
N ALA A 178 6.76 17.38 -3.22
CA ALA A 178 5.86 16.26 -3.38
C ALA A 178 6.13 15.16 -2.35
N LEU A 179 7.39 14.86 -2.03
CA LEU A 179 7.78 13.97 -0.93
C LEU A 179 7.16 14.44 0.39
N GLY A 180 7.37 15.71 0.73
CA GLY A 180 6.89 16.30 1.97
C GLY A 180 5.36 16.29 2.06
N THR A 181 4.68 16.65 0.96
CA THR A 181 3.21 16.58 0.86
C THR A 181 2.70 15.15 1.04
N SER A 182 3.35 14.17 0.40
CA SER A 182 2.99 12.76 0.49
C SER A 182 3.13 12.23 1.92
N VAL A 183 4.26 12.53 2.58
CA VAL A 183 4.50 12.14 3.98
C VAL A 183 3.49 12.83 4.91
N SER A 184 3.27 14.14 4.76
CA SER A 184 2.29 14.87 5.58
C SER A 184 0.90 14.27 5.46
N SER A 185 0.43 14.01 4.23
CA SER A 185 -0.86 13.37 3.99
C SER A 185 -0.98 12.03 4.71
N GLY A 186 0.03 11.16 4.57
CA GLY A 186 0.01 9.86 5.22
C GLY A 186 -0.09 9.98 6.75
N ARG A 187 0.70 10.87 7.36
CA ARG A 187 0.68 11.13 8.80
C ARG A 187 -0.68 11.66 9.25
N ASP A 188 -1.21 12.64 8.54
CA ASP A 188 -2.49 13.26 8.90
C ASP A 188 -3.67 12.28 8.83
N ASN A 189 -3.56 11.21 8.02
CA ASN A 189 -4.65 10.27 7.78
C ASN A 189 -4.48 8.89 8.45
N LEU A 190 -3.31 8.52 8.98
CA LEU A 190 -3.07 7.17 9.52
C LEU A 190 -4.08 6.79 10.62
N MET A 191 -4.26 7.63 11.63
CA MET A 191 -5.22 7.35 12.71
C MET A 191 -6.67 7.43 12.21
N SER A 192 -6.95 8.28 11.22
CA SER A 192 -8.28 8.33 10.60
C SER A 192 -8.60 7.05 9.85
N ALA A 193 -7.62 6.42 9.18
CA ALA A 193 -7.80 5.13 8.51
C ALA A 193 -8.07 4.00 9.52
N ILE A 194 -7.37 4.02 10.66
CA ILE A 194 -7.63 3.12 11.79
C ILE A 194 -9.05 3.32 12.32
N ASP A 195 -9.43 4.54 12.68
CA ASP A 195 -10.75 4.86 13.22
C ASP A 195 -11.88 4.52 12.22
N HIS A 196 -11.62 4.68 10.92
CA HIS A 196 -12.56 4.32 9.87
C HIS A 196 -12.77 2.81 9.79
N PHE A 197 -11.70 2.02 9.80
CA PHE A 197 -11.79 0.56 9.84
C PHE A 197 -12.62 0.09 11.05
N GLU A 198 -12.35 0.63 12.24
CA GLU A 198 -13.09 0.27 13.45
C GLU A 198 -14.57 0.65 13.35
N ALA A 199 -14.88 1.82 12.78
CA ALA A 199 -16.25 2.28 12.61
C ALA A 199 -17.04 1.43 11.59
N GLU A 200 -16.41 1.01 10.50
CA GLU A 200 -17.06 0.22 9.45
C GLU A 200 -17.26 -1.25 9.85
N THR A 201 -16.27 -1.84 10.51
CA THR A 201 -16.30 -3.25 10.91
C THR A 201 -16.92 -3.48 12.29
N GLY A 202 -16.95 -2.45 13.14
CA GLY A 202 -17.30 -2.56 14.55
C GLY A 202 -16.23 -3.24 15.41
N CYS A 203 -15.04 -3.47 14.86
CA CYS A 203 -13.94 -4.18 15.50
C CYS A 203 -12.94 -3.21 16.16
N THR A 204 -12.17 -3.72 17.13
CA THR A 204 -11.08 -3.00 17.80
C THR A 204 -9.86 -3.93 17.92
N PRO A 205 -9.22 -4.28 16.78
CA PRO A 205 -8.11 -5.23 16.77
C PRO A 205 -6.87 -4.65 17.47
N LYS A 206 -5.85 -5.48 17.69
CA LYS A 206 -4.50 -4.99 17.95
C LYS A 206 -3.84 -4.61 16.61
N TYR A 207 -2.90 -3.68 16.62
CA TYR A 207 -2.30 -3.07 15.43
C TYR A 207 -0.80 -3.35 15.34
N LEU A 208 -0.40 -3.89 14.19
CA LEU A 208 0.99 -3.97 13.74
C LEU A 208 1.24 -2.86 12.73
N LEU A 209 2.20 -1.97 13.00
CA LEU A 209 2.57 -0.91 12.06
C LEU A 209 3.69 -1.37 11.12
N GLY A 210 3.56 -1.09 9.83
CA GLY A 210 4.58 -1.40 8.82
C GLY A 210 4.92 -0.18 7.97
N GLY A 211 6.20 0.20 7.92
CA GLY A 211 6.67 1.26 7.03
C GLY A 211 7.83 0.80 6.17
N TYR A 212 7.81 1.13 4.87
CA TYR A 212 8.94 0.87 3.97
C TYR A 212 9.44 2.16 3.32
N SER A 213 10.74 2.46 3.45
CA SER A 213 11.36 3.65 2.87
C SER A 213 10.61 4.93 3.30
N GLN A 214 10.02 5.70 2.36
CA GLN A 214 9.15 6.84 2.67
C GLN A 214 8.02 6.49 3.66
N GLY A 215 7.45 5.28 3.59
CA GLY A 215 6.38 4.84 4.48
C GLY A 215 6.77 4.76 5.96
N VAL A 216 8.05 4.57 6.27
CA VAL A 216 8.55 4.65 7.66
C VAL A 216 8.28 6.05 8.25
N MET A 217 8.47 7.10 7.45
CA MET A 217 8.20 8.48 7.89
C MET A 217 6.71 8.76 8.13
N VAL A 218 5.83 7.91 7.58
CA VAL A 218 4.38 7.99 7.77
C VAL A 218 3.96 7.32 9.07
N VAL A 219 4.42 6.09 9.32
CA VAL A 219 3.97 5.30 10.48
C VAL A 219 4.71 5.59 11.78
N ASN A 220 5.94 6.11 11.70
CA ASN A 220 6.75 6.39 12.88
C ASN A 220 6.14 7.50 13.74
N GLY A 221 6.03 7.27 15.06
CA GLY A 221 5.47 8.22 16.01
C GLY A 221 4.01 7.96 16.41
N TYR A 222 3.38 6.88 15.92
CA TYR A 222 2.02 6.50 16.29
C TYR A 222 1.97 5.35 17.31
N GLU A 223 3.13 4.83 17.72
CA GLU A 223 3.23 3.74 18.70
C GLU A 223 2.60 4.12 20.05
N GLU A 224 2.90 5.30 20.60
CA GLU A 224 2.40 5.75 21.91
C GLU A 224 0.87 5.89 21.94
N GLU A 225 0.28 6.36 20.84
CA GLU A 225 -1.19 6.47 20.70
C GLU A 225 -1.83 5.07 20.74
N LEU A 226 -1.29 4.11 20.00
CA LEU A 226 -1.82 2.73 20.00
C LEU A 226 -1.56 2.00 21.32
N ILE A 227 -0.43 2.27 21.99
CA ILE A 227 -0.15 1.76 23.34
C ILE A 227 -1.20 2.30 24.32
N THR A 228 -1.51 3.60 24.24
CA THR A 228 -2.53 4.25 25.09
C THR A 228 -3.92 3.64 24.88
N ARG A 229 -4.21 3.19 23.66
CA ARG A 229 -5.46 2.49 23.34
C ARG A 229 -5.48 1.01 23.77
N ASP A 230 -4.37 0.47 24.28
CA ASP A 230 -4.16 -0.98 24.42
C ASP A 230 -4.40 -1.72 23.10
N GLN A 231 -3.86 -1.20 22.01
CA GLN A 231 -3.99 -1.79 20.69
C GLN A 231 -2.65 -1.91 19.96
N TYR A 232 -1.51 -1.82 20.64
CA TYR A 232 -0.20 -1.94 19.99
C TYR A 232 0.34 -3.37 20.03
N VAL A 233 0.71 -3.91 18.87
CA VAL A 233 1.41 -5.20 18.71
C VAL A 233 2.91 -4.99 18.52
N GLY A 234 3.27 -4.08 17.63
CA GLY A 234 4.65 -3.80 17.27
C GLY A 234 4.77 -2.94 16.02
N THR A 235 6.02 -2.62 15.65
CA THR A 235 6.35 -1.80 14.48
C THR A 235 7.50 -2.42 13.69
N LEU A 236 7.29 -2.66 12.40
CA LEU A 236 8.33 -3.06 11.45
C LEU A 236 8.67 -1.90 10.50
N HIS A 237 9.87 -1.37 10.63
CA HIS A 237 10.45 -0.43 9.68
C HIS A 237 11.39 -1.15 8.73
N ILE A 238 11.25 -0.90 7.43
CA ILE A 238 12.09 -1.47 6.38
C ILE A 238 12.76 -0.31 5.65
N ALA A 239 14.09 -0.35 5.51
CA ALA A 239 14.88 0.70 4.88
C ALA A 239 14.59 2.09 5.49
N ASN A 240 14.64 2.19 6.81
CA ASN A 240 14.31 3.39 7.57
C ASN A 240 15.17 4.61 7.14
N PRO A 241 14.60 5.66 6.52
CA PRO A 241 15.37 6.85 6.15
C PRO A 241 15.92 7.61 7.36
N ALA A 242 15.25 7.53 8.51
CA ALA A 242 15.66 8.18 9.75
C ALA A 242 16.55 7.29 10.64
N GLN A 243 17.10 6.20 10.08
CA GLN A 243 17.93 5.25 10.82
C GLN A 243 19.11 5.92 11.53
N GLN A 244 19.26 5.62 12.81
CA GLN A 244 20.42 6.03 13.62
C GLN A 244 21.47 4.91 13.65
N PRO A 245 22.78 5.23 13.72
CA PRO A 245 23.84 4.21 13.83
C PRO A 245 23.71 3.28 15.04
N ASP A 246 23.27 3.82 16.18
CA ASP A 246 23.22 3.10 17.46
C ASP A 246 21.79 2.65 17.84
N ASP A 247 20.89 2.53 16.85
CA ASP A 247 19.51 2.11 17.06
C ASP A 247 19.44 0.66 17.55
N PRO A 248 18.92 0.40 18.77
CA PRO A 248 18.88 -0.94 19.35
C PRO A 248 17.86 -1.87 18.65
N SER A 249 16.91 -1.31 17.89
CA SER A 249 15.94 -2.07 17.10
C SER A 249 16.50 -2.56 15.76
N LEU A 250 17.74 -2.20 15.43
CA LEU A 250 18.35 -2.51 14.14
C LEU A 250 18.61 -4.02 14.00
N ILE A 251 17.98 -4.62 12.99
CA ILE A 251 18.32 -5.95 12.48
C ILE A 251 18.92 -5.79 11.07
N GLY A 252 19.95 -6.56 10.75
CA GLY A 252 20.60 -6.53 9.44
C GLY A 252 22.05 -6.04 9.48
N HIS A 253 22.40 -5.14 8.57
CA HIS A 253 23.73 -4.55 8.51
C HIS A 253 23.92 -3.49 9.60
N GLU A 254 25.08 -3.51 10.27
CA GLU A 254 25.50 -2.46 11.20
C GLU A 254 25.62 -1.11 10.48
N VAL A 255 24.75 -0.16 10.85
CA VAL A 255 24.67 1.17 10.22
C VAL A 255 25.73 2.08 10.82
N THR A 256 26.50 2.76 9.96
CA THR A 256 27.64 3.58 10.43
C THR A 256 27.42 5.08 10.31
N THR A 257 26.62 5.52 9.33
CA THR A 257 26.42 6.96 9.05
C THR A 257 24.98 7.45 9.18
N GLY A 258 24.06 6.51 9.46
CA GLY A 258 22.63 6.75 9.51
C GLY A 258 22.01 6.96 8.13
N GLY A 259 20.68 6.95 8.09
CA GLY A 259 19.90 7.09 6.87
C GLY A 259 19.85 8.53 6.34
N LEU A 260 19.17 8.70 5.19
CA LEU A 260 19.03 9.99 4.47
C LEU A 260 18.38 11.10 5.31
N ALA A 261 17.57 10.73 6.29
CA ALA A 261 16.84 11.61 7.19
C ALA A 261 17.25 11.43 8.66
N SER A 262 18.43 10.87 8.94
CA SER A 262 18.99 10.67 10.30
C SER A 262 19.17 11.95 11.13
N SER A 263 19.01 13.14 10.54
CA SER A 263 18.96 14.40 11.29
C SER A 263 17.65 14.63 12.04
N ILE A 264 16.65 13.77 11.82
CA ILE A 264 15.37 13.80 12.54
C ILE A 264 15.57 13.06 13.87
N ASP A 265 15.18 13.71 14.97
CA ASP A 265 15.30 13.11 16.29
C ASP A 265 14.56 11.77 16.36
N PRO A 266 15.14 10.74 16.98
CA PRO A 266 14.45 9.47 17.17
C PRO A 266 13.20 9.70 18.04
N VAL A 267 12.11 9.01 17.67
CA VAL A 267 10.93 8.89 18.54
C VAL A 267 11.30 7.97 19.71
N GLU A 268 10.65 8.14 20.87
CA GLU A 268 10.89 7.28 22.03
C GLU A 268 10.87 5.78 21.67
N GLU A 269 11.80 5.05 22.30
CA GLU A 269 12.00 3.62 22.12
C GLU A 269 10.82 2.82 22.69
N THR A 270 10.23 1.96 21.87
CA THR A 270 9.28 0.93 22.31
C THR A 270 9.93 -0.44 22.20
N SER A 271 9.51 -1.39 23.05
CA SER A 271 10.14 -2.72 23.10
C SER A 271 9.83 -3.63 21.91
N GLN A 272 8.77 -3.36 21.14
CA GLN A 272 8.31 -4.18 20.02
C GLN A 272 8.51 -3.46 18.69
N LYS A 273 9.77 -3.09 18.42
CA LYS A 273 10.15 -2.35 17.22
C LYS A 273 11.33 -3.03 16.56
N ILE A 274 11.28 -3.16 15.24
CA ILE A 274 12.39 -3.59 14.39
C ILE A 274 12.63 -2.53 13.34
N SER A 275 13.89 -2.18 13.13
CA SER A 275 14.35 -1.43 11.96
C SER A 275 15.27 -2.31 11.12
N TYR A 276 14.83 -2.69 9.92
CA TYR A 276 15.57 -3.58 9.03
C TYR A 276 16.33 -2.80 7.95
N CYS A 277 17.66 -2.94 7.92
CA CYS A 277 18.52 -2.33 6.91
C CYS A 277 19.43 -3.36 6.23
N LEU A 278 19.39 -3.42 4.89
CA LEU A 278 20.26 -4.27 4.09
C LEU A 278 21.61 -3.61 3.80
N PRO A 279 22.70 -4.38 3.71
CA PRO A 279 24.02 -3.84 3.38
C PRO A 279 24.03 -3.18 2.00
N GLY A 280 24.44 -1.91 1.95
CA GLY A 280 24.53 -1.12 0.72
C GLY A 280 23.24 -0.43 0.29
N ASP A 281 22.18 -0.45 1.12
CA ASP A 281 21.02 0.40 0.94
C ASP A 281 21.29 1.83 1.47
N ILE A 282 21.39 2.78 0.55
CA ILE A 282 21.70 4.18 0.88
C ILE A 282 20.58 4.90 1.62
N VAL A 283 19.36 4.36 1.62
CA VAL A 283 18.24 5.01 2.30
C VAL A 283 18.43 4.93 3.81
N CYS A 284 18.86 3.78 4.33
CA CYS A 284 19.08 3.54 5.75
C CYS A 284 20.56 3.64 6.20
N ASP A 285 21.53 3.57 5.28
CA ASP A 285 22.92 3.89 5.59
C ASP A 285 23.64 4.61 4.43
N ARG A 286 23.98 5.88 4.65
CA ARG A 286 24.68 6.72 3.66
C ARG A 286 26.18 6.43 3.56
N SER A 287 26.69 5.39 4.19
CA SER A 287 28.12 5.05 4.19
C SER A 287 28.65 4.83 2.77
N PHE A 288 27.77 4.42 1.85
CA PHE A 288 28.07 4.26 0.43
C PHE A 288 28.09 5.58 -0.37
N GLU A 289 27.35 6.63 0.05
CA GLU A 289 27.39 7.94 -0.61
C GLU A 289 28.75 8.62 -0.45
N GLN A 290 29.45 8.35 0.65
CA GLN A 290 30.83 8.82 0.84
C GLN A 290 31.81 8.18 -0.15
N PHE A 291 31.50 7.00 -0.71
CA PHE A 291 32.28 6.35 -1.77
C PHE A 291 31.98 6.90 -3.17
N SER A 292 30.85 7.57 -3.39
CA SER A 292 30.40 8.06 -4.70
C SER A 292 30.08 9.55 -4.69
N ALA A 293 30.96 10.39 -4.14
CA ALA A 293 30.93 11.86 -4.25
C ALA A 293 31.15 12.36 -5.71
N ALA A 294 30.30 11.87 -6.63
CA ALA A 294 30.17 12.22 -8.02
C ALA A 294 28.70 12.61 -8.29
N GLY A 295 28.23 13.70 -7.67
CA GLY A 295 27.05 14.48 -8.09
C GLY A 295 25.68 14.04 -7.54
N SER A 296 24.95 15.01 -6.98
CA SER A 296 23.61 14.87 -6.34
C SER A 296 22.52 14.29 -7.25
N SER A 297 22.67 14.39 -8.58
CA SER A 297 21.73 13.84 -9.55
C SER A 297 21.79 12.30 -9.67
N VAL A 298 22.88 11.67 -9.23
CA VAL A 298 23.05 10.21 -9.24
C VAL A 298 22.33 9.55 -8.06
N ALA A 299 22.19 10.24 -6.92
CA ALA A 299 21.49 9.71 -5.74
C ALA A 299 19.98 9.56 -6.01
N ALA A 300 19.33 10.57 -6.58
CA ALA A 300 17.92 10.51 -6.96
C ALA A 300 17.64 9.44 -8.04
N ALA A 301 18.53 9.30 -9.03
CA ALA A 301 18.43 8.25 -10.05
C ALA A 301 18.71 6.85 -9.48
N THR A 302 19.59 6.75 -8.47
CA THR A 302 19.93 5.50 -7.77
C THR A 302 18.74 4.98 -6.97
N ILE A 303 18.03 5.84 -6.24
CA ILE A 303 16.89 5.45 -5.40
C ILE A 303 15.69 4.97 -6.26
N SER A 304 15.55 5.48 -7.50
CA SER A 304 14.35 5.22 -8.31
C SER A 304 14.52 4.24 -9.47
N SER A 305 15.67 4.22 -10.16
CA SER A 305 15.78 3.45 -11.42
C SER A 305 16.33 2.04 -11.24
N GLY A 306 16.84 1.69 -10.05
CA GLY A 306 17.55 0.42 -9.84
C GLY A 306 18.78 0.24 -10.76
N ASN A 307 19.27 1.29 -11.41
CA ASN A 307 20.39 1.19 -12.36
C ASN A 307 21.75 1.05 -11.69
N SER A 308 21.88 1.40 -10.42
CA SER A 308 23.09 1.16 -9.62
C SER A 308 22.85 0.03 -8.61
N ARG A 309 23.93 -0.60 -8.14
CA ARG A 309 23.86 -1.73 -7.20
C ARG A 309 23.07 -1.37 -5.93
N ALA A 310 23.24 -0.16 -5.40
CA ALA A 310 22.52 0.33 -4.22
C ALA A 310 21.01 0.47 -4.46
N GLY A 311 20.60 1.05 -5.59
CA GLY A 311 19.19 1.13 -6.00
C GLY A 311 18.51 -0.22 -6.17
N ARG A 312 19.28 -1.25 -6.57
CA ARG A 312 18.77 -2.62 -6.65
C ARG A 312 18.55 -3.23 -5.28
N VAL A 313 19.45 -3.00 -4.31
CA VAL A 313 19.35 -3.54 -2.95
C VAL A 313 18.11 -3.00 -2.24
N HIS A 314 17.83 -1.70 -2.40
CA HIS A 314 16.64 -1.08 -1.81
C HIS A 314 15.35 -1.85 -2.17
N LEU A 315 15.25 -2.39 -3.39
CA LEU A 315 14.08 -3.14 -3.83
C LEU A 315 14.05 -4.63 -3.42
N GLN A 316 15.07 -5.14 -2.71
CA GLN A 316 15.22 -6.58 -2.44
C GLN A 316 14.57 -7.08 -1.15
N TYR A 317 14.20 -6.20 -0.20
CA TYR A 317 13.66 -6.62 1.10
C TYR A 317 12.48 -7.58 0.91
N PHE A 318 12.64 -8.80 1.45
CA PHE A 318 11.70 -9.92 1.39
C PHE A 318 11.35 -10.46 0.00
N VAL A 319 11.64 -9.73 -1.07
CA VAL A 319 11.48 -10.17 -2.46
C VAL A 319 12.53 -11.21 -2.85
N THR A 320 13.71 -11.13 -2.24
CA THR A 320 14.73 -12.18 -2.28
C THR A 320 15.12 -12.56 -0.86
N THR A 321 15.53 -13.82 -0.67
CA THR A 321 15.97 -14.31 0.63
C THR A 321 17.23 -13.60 1.09
N GLN A 322 17.18 -13.04 2.30
CA GLN A 322 18.31 -12.43 2.98
C GLN A 322 18.65 -13.19 4.26
N PRO A 323 19.90 -13.11 4.76
CA PRO A 323 20.34 -13.87 5.94
C PRO A 323 19.58 -13.56 7.23
N TRP A 324 18.95 -12.38 7.32
CA TRP A 324 18.26 -11.89 8.51
C TRP A 324 16.74 -12.01 8.44
N ASP A 325 16.20 -12.49 7.31
CA ASP A 325 14.74 -12.54 7.14
C ASP A 325 14.07 -13.42 8.19
N ASP A 326 14.67 -14.58 8.52
CA ASP A 326 14.12 -15.53 9.50
C ASP A 326 14.05 -14.95 10.92
N GLU A 327 15.05 -14.16 11.33
CA GLU A 327 15.06 -13.46 12.62
C GLU A 327 13.89 -12.47 12.72
N ILE A 328 13.64 -11.73 11.63
CA ILE A 328 12.52 -10.78 11.57
C ILE A 328 11.19 -11.53 11.55
N PHE A 329 11.11 -12.67 10.85
CA PHE A 329 9.90 -13.49 10.84
C PHE A 329 9.59 -14.03 12.23
N ASP A 330 10.58 -14.56 12.95
CA ASP A 330 10.42 -15.09 14.30
C ASP A 330 9.95 -14.00 15.27
N GLU A 331 10.58 -12.82 15.23
CA GLU A 331 10.24 -11.71 16.12
C GLU A 331 8.83 -11.18 15.86
N VAL A 332 8.48 -10.89 14.60
CA VAL A 332 7.13 -10.38 14.25
C VAL A 332 6.04 -11.44 14.48
N ALA A 333 6.32 -12.72 14.20
CA ALA A 333 5.40 -13.80 14.53
C ALA A 333 5.11 -13.83 16.04
N SER A 334 6.14 -13.70 16.86
CA SER A 334 5.97 -13.70 18.32
C SER A 334 5.07 -12.57 18.81
N TRP A 335 5.08 -11.40 18.15
CA TRP A 335 4.20 -10.29 18.51
C TRP A 335 2.75 -10.59 18.13
N ILE A 336 2.53 -11.16 16.93
CA ILE A 336 1.20 -11.54 16.45
C ILE A 336 0.58 -12.64 17.33
N GLU A 337 1.37 -13.63 17.76
CA GLU A 337 0.91 -14.71 18.63
C GLU A 337 0.51 -14.23 20.04
N GLN A 338 1.07 -13.11 20.50
CA GLN A 338 0.79 -12.53 21.82
C GLN A 338 -0.44 -11.63 21.85
N ALA A 339 -0.97 -11.24 20.69
CA ALA A 339 -2.09 -10.30 20.52
C ALA A 339 -3.45 -10.94 20.86
#